data_AF-A0A0N8GKC1-F1
#
_entry.id   AF-A0A0N8GKC1-F1
#
_cell.length_a   1.000
_cell.length_b   1.000
_cell.length_c   1.000
_cell.angle_alpha   90.00
_cell.angle_beta   90.00
_cell.angle_gamma   90.00
#
_symmetry.space_group_name_H-M   'P 1'
#
loop_
_entity.id
_entity.type
_entity.pdbx_description
1 polymer ?
#
loop_
_entity_poly.entity_id
_entity_poly.type
_entity_poly.pdbx_seq_one_letter_code
_entity_poly.pdbx_strand_id
1 'polypeptide(L)'
;MNWRLRPPEQRRATMSKNDGSGGKDYEIGYKKPPKHSRWVPGQSGFKGHKKRPPETQAQIVARVRDELVTVNGKTMTKFELAVASVLNQTIRSGKPRDLKLLFELLDKHGGIPQGDLAAQKAADSDYVMQKIGQIVERTLNIDPKDVALIDDLNAEEVSLVMSCNSCGPELRRRWADPEYTEVRKRHGATGLHRQILNGETKRKLRSYRPGKLRSEK
;
A
#
# COMPACT_ATOMS: atom_id res chain seq x y z
N MET A 1 0.14 -2.24 26.01
CA MET A 1 1.60 -2.46 25.93
C MET A 1 1.92 -3.76 26.64
N ASN A 2 2.39 -4.76 25.90
CA ASN A 2 2.45 -6.16 26.31
C ASN A 2 3.91 -6.56 26.58
N TRP A 3 4.29 -6.64 27.85
CA TRP A 3 5.63 -7.06 28.28
C TRP A 3 5.69 -8.59 28.34
N ARG A 4 6.14 -9.24 27.27
CA ARG A 4 6.40 -10.68 27.28
C ARG A 4 7.59 -10.99 28.19
N LEU A 5 7.29 -11.58 29.34
CA LEU A 5 8.24 -12.20 30.27
C LEU A 5 8.99 -13.33 29.55
N ARG A 6 10.31 -13.20 29.47
CA ARG A 6 11.23 -14.25 28.99
C ARG A 6 11.63 -15.10 30.21
N PRO A 7 11.45 -16.43 30.19
CA PRO A 7 11.84 -17.26 31.32
C PRO A 7 13.37 -17.36 31.44
N PRO A 8 13.92 -17.50 32.67
CA PRO A 8 15.35 -17.61 32.90
C PRO A 8 15.81 -19.02 32.52
N GLU A 9 16.43 -19.14 31.35
CA GLU A 9 17.04 -20.39 30.89
C GLU A 9 18.32 -20.66 31.70
N GLN A 10 18.25 -21.75 32.48
CA GLN A 10 19.28 -22.24 33.36
C GLN A 10 20.51 -22.66 32.55
N ARG A 11 21.52 -21.80 32.47
CA ARG A 11 22.89 -22.21 32.12
C ARG A 11 23.71 -22.39 33.38
N ARG A 12 23.52 -23.51 34.07
CA ARG A 12 24.51 -24.02 35.04
C ARG A 12 25.65 -24.63 34.23
N ALA A 13 26.72 -23.88 34.03
CA ALA A 13 27.98 -24.42 33.58
C ALA A 13 28.53 -25.34 34.67
N THR A 14 28.68 -26.62 34.34
CA THR A 14 29.43 -27.59 35.14
C THR A 14 30.89 -27.14 35.20
N MET A 15 31.37 -26.84 36.40
CA MET A 15 32.79 -26.61 36.65
C MET A 15 33.54 -27.91 36.38
N SER A 16 34.25 -27.96 35.26
CA SER A 16 35.28 -28.95 35.01
C SER A 16 36.43 -28.68 35.99
N LYS A 17 36.59 -29.57 36.99
CA LYS A 17 37.83 -29.72 37.74
C LYS A 17 38.87 -30.22 36.75
N ASN A 18 39.79 -29.36 36.38
CA ASN A 18 41.03 -29.75 35.72
C ASN A 18 42.18 -29.36 36.64
N ASP A 19 42.48 -30.29 37.54
CA ASP A 19 43.77 -30.93 37.79
C ASP A 19 45.04 -30.13 37.47
N GLY A 20 45.92 -30.12 38.47
CA GLY A 20 47.06 -29.22 38.57
C GLY A 20 48.18 -29.46 37.56
N SER A 21 48.89 -28.37 37.28
CA SER A 21 50.30 -28.40 36.93
C SER A 21 50.98 -27.25 37.68
N GLY A 22 51.92 -27.61 38.54
CA GLY A 22 52.43 -26.77 39.63
C GLY A 22 53.27 -25.56 39.21
N GLY A 23 53.52 -24.71 40.21
CA GLY A 23 54.66 -23.79 40.18
C GLY A 23 54.40 -22.40 40.77
N LYS A 24 54.71 -22.29 42.07
CA LYS A 24 55.02 -21.08 42.86
C LYS A 24 53.85 -20.45 43.62
N ASP A 25 53.85 -20.74 44.91
CA ASP A 25 53.10 -20.09 45.98
C ASP A 25 53.15 -18.57 45.82
N TYR A 26 52.02 -17.98 45.43
CA TYR A 26 51.87 -16.54 45.39
C TYR A 26 51.36 -16.07 46.76
N GLU A 27 52.28 -15.71 47.66
CA GLU A 27 51.91 -15.10 48.95
C GLU A 27 51.09 -13.82 48.71
N ILE A 28 49.82 -13.88 49.12
CA ILE A 28 48.90 -12.76 49.08
C ILE A 28 49.23 -11.86 50.26
N GLY A 29 50.06 -10.85 50.02
CA GLY A 29 50.38 -9.79 51.00
C GLY A 29 49.55 -8.51 50.81
N TYR A 30 49.63 -7.61 51.79
CA TYR A 30 49.03 -6.28 51.70
C TYR A 30 49.51 -5.55 50.42
N LYS A 31 48.58 -4.97 49.64
CA LYS A 31 48.79 -4.34 48.32
C LYS A 31 49.10 -5.26 47.13
N LYS A 32 48.92 -6.58 47.25
CA LYS A 32 49.11 -7.55 46.15
C LYS A 32 47.80 -8.30 45.84
N PRO A 33 46.86 -7.74 45.06
CA PRO A 33 45.60 -8.40 44.75
C PRO A 33 45.85 -9.74 44.01
N PRO A 34 44.99 -10.75 44.25
CA PRO A 34 45.06 -12.05 43.58
C PRO A 34 45.14 -11.91 42.06
N LYS A 35 45.92 -12.76 41.40
CA LYS A 35 46.14 -12.68 39.94
C LYS A 35 44.83 -12.73 39.15
N HIS A 36 43.85 -13.51 39.61
CA HIS A 36 42.55 -13.65 38.96
C HIS A 36 41.64 -12.42 39.09
N SER A 37 41.92 -11.50 40.03
CA SER A 37 41.13 -10.28 40.25
C SER A 37 41.81 -9.02 39.72
N ARG A 38 43.01 -9.14 39.13
CA ARG A 38 43.69 -8.02 38.49
C ARG A 38 43.01 -7.68 37.17
N TRP A 39 42.84 -6.40 36.89
CA TRP A 39 42.48 -5.97 35.56
C TRP A 39 43.56 -6.39 34.57
N VAL A 40 43.15 -7.09 33.51
CA VAL A 40 44.04 -7.43 32.41
C VAL A 40 44.31 -6.14 31.62
N PRO A 41 45.58 -5.70 31.49
CA PRO A 41 45.91 -4.50 30.72
C PRO A 41 45.43 -4.67 29.27
N GLY A 42 44.70 -3.69 28.76
CA GLY A 42 44.07 -3.74 27.42
C GLY A 42 42.67 -4.36 27.39
N GLN A 43 42.18 -4.91 28.51
CA GLN A 43 40.82 -5.45 28.65
C GLN A 43 39.96 -4.55 29.55
N SER A 44 40.16 -3.23 29.49
CA SER A 44 39.19 -2.31 30.06
C SER A 44 37.88 -2.49 29.27
N GLY A 45 36.80 -2.85 29.96
CA GLY A 45 35.48 -3.08 29.36
C GLY A 45 34.86 -1.86 28.66
N PHE A 46 35.61 -0.76 28.55
CA PHE A 46 35.24 0.41 27.81
C PHE A 46 35.63 0.23 26.33
N LYS A 47 34.85 -0.60 25.62
CA LYS A 47 34.71 -0.45 24.17
C LYS A 47 34.07 0.93 23.97
N GLY A 48 34.90 1.94 23.76
CA GLY A 48 34.50 3.35 23.77
C GLY A 48 33.15 3.57 23.08
N HIS A 49 32.28 4.38 23.69
CA HIS A 49 31.00 4.70 23.10
C HIS A 49 31.21 5.16 21.66
N LYS A 50 30.66 4.41 20.69
CA LYS A 50 30.62 4.87 19.31
C LYS A 50 29.91 6.22 19.33
N LYS A 51 30.62 7.28 18.94
CA LYS A 51 30.01 8.59 18.77
C LYS A 51 28.80 8.41 17.86
N ARG A 52 27.63 8.89 18.27
CA ARG A 52 26.45 8.88 17.41
C ARG A 52 26.84 9.57 16.10
N PRO A 53 26.47 9.01 14.93
CA PRO A 53 26.73 9.69 13.67
C PRO A 53 26.08 11.09 13.73
N PRO A 54 26.69 12.10 13.10
CA PRO A 54 26.07 13.40 13.00
C PRO A 54 24.71 13.25 12.31
N GLU A 55 23.72 14.01 12.79
CA GLU A 55 22.37 14.00 12.21
C GLU A 55 22.43 14.52 10.77
N THR A 56 21.67 13.90 9.87
CA THR A 56 21.50 14.42 8.52
C THR A 56 20.58 15.64 8.53
N GLN A 57 20.66 16.50 7.50
CA GLN A 57 19.76 17.66 7.38
C GLN A 57 18.28 17.26 7.45
N ALA A 58 17.90 16.15 6.81
CA ALA A 58 16.54 15.61 6.86
C ALA A 58 16.12 15.21 8.29
N GLN A 59 17.02 14.62 9.07
CA GLN A 59 16.76 14.26 10.47
C GLN A 59 16.58 15.49 11.35
N ILE A 60 17.38 16.54 11.13
CA ILE A 60 17.25 17.81 11.84
C ILE A 60 15.89 18.45 11.52
N VAL A 61 15.50 18.50 10.24
CA VAL A 61 14.20 19.03 9.81
C VAL A 61 13.06 18.24 10.42
N ALA A 62 13.10 16.91 10.39
CA ALA A 62 12.07 16.06 10.98
C ALA A 62 11.95 16.29 12.50
N ARG A 63 13.07 16.36 13.22
CA ARG A 63 13.07 16.64 14.66
C ARG A 63 12.44 17.99 14.98
N VAL A 64 12.82 19.04 14.25
CA VAL A 64 12.26 20.40 14.46
C VAL A 64 10.78 20.43 14.11
N ARG A 65 10.37 19.76 13.02
CA ARG A 65 8.97 19.66 12.61
C ARG A 65 8.10 19.03 13.69
N ASP A 66 8.58 17.95 14.31
CA ASP A 66 7.84 17.12 15.26
C ASP A 66 7.99 17.59 16.72
N GLU A 67 8.73 18.68 16.95
CA GLU A 67 8.91 19.27 18.28
C GLU A 67 7.59 19.87 18.79
N LEU A 68 7.22 19.53 20.02
CA LEU A 68 6.01 20.03 20.66
C LEU A 68 6.24 21.42 21.24
N VAL A 69 5.29 22.31 21.00
CA VAL A 69 5.27 23.69 21.53
C VAL A 69 3.90 23.95 22.16
N THR A 70 3.91 24.67 23.27
CA THR A 70 2.67 25.08 23.96
C THR A 70 2.30 26.50 23.54
N VAL A 71 1.17 26.65 22.86
CA VAL A 71 0.61 27.95 22.47
C VAL A 71 -0.79 28.07 23.06
N ASN A 72 -1.03 29.12 23.85
CA ASN A 72 -2.31 29.36 24.53
C ASN A 72 -2.82 28.16 25.35
N GLY A 73 -1.92 27.46 26.04
CA GLY A 73 -2.24 26.31 26.88
C GLY A 73 -2.53 25.00 26.13
N LYS A 74 -2.44 24.98 24.79
CA LYS A 74 -2.53 23.76 23.98
C LYS A 74 -1.16 23.35 23.48
N THR A 75 -0.79 22.09 23.69
CA THR A 75 0.42 21.49 23.12
C THR A 75 0.13 21.01 21.71
N MET A 76 0.91 21.49 20.74
CA MET A 76 0.84 21.10 19.33
C MET A 76 2.24 21.03 18.74
N THR A 77 2.41 20.32 17.63
CA THR A 77 3.70 20.29 16.92
C THR A 77 3.99 21.63 16.25
N LYS A 78 5.27 21.95 16.02
CA LYS A 78 5.66 23.16 15.25
C LYS A 78 5.04 23.16 13.85
N PHE A 79 4.88 21.98 13.24
CA PHE A 79 4.21 21.84 11.95
C PHE A 79 2.74 22.21 12.00
N GLU A 80 1.98 21.69 12.97
CA GLU A 80 0.57 22.04 13.17
C GLU A 80 0.40 23.55 13.40
N LEU A 81 1.29 24.13 14.21
CA LEU A 81 1.29 25.57 14.46
C LEU A 81 1.56 26.36 13.17
N ALA A 82 2.52 25.93 12.34
CA ALA A 82 2.82 26.56 11.07
C ALA A 82 1.63 26.48 10.11
N VAL A 83 1.00 25.32 9.95
CA VAL A 83 -0.19 25.14 9.10
C VAL A 83 -1.34 26.02 9.60
N ALA A 84 -1.61 26.03 10.92
CA ALA A 84 -2.64 26.89 11.51
C ALA A 84 -2.34 28.38 11.27
N SER A 85 -1.07 28.79 11.34
CA SER A 85 -0.67 30.18 11.07
C SER A 85 -0.90 30.58 9.62
N VAL A 86 -0.57 29.71 8.65
CA VAL A 86 -0.81 29.93 7.23
C VAL A 86 -2.30 30.01 6.95
N LEU A 87 -3.10 29.11 7.54
CA LEU A 87 -4.55 29.13 7.39
C LEU A 87 -5.14 30.44 7.93
N ASN A 88 -4.77 30.83 9.15
CA ASN A 88 -5.23 32.08 9.77
C ASN A 88 -4.80 33.31 8.97
N GLN A 89 -3.57 33.31 8.44
CA GLN A 89 -3.10 34.39 7.57
C GLN A 89 -3.89 34.44 6.27
N THR A 90 -4.18 33.29 5.65
CA THR A 90 -4.96 33.20 4.41
C THR A 90 -6.38 33.74 4.61
N ILE A 91 -7.02 33.39 5.73
CA ILE A 91 -8.36 33.89 6.11
C ILE A 91 -8.34 35.41 6.32
N ARG A 92 -7.29 35.95 6.96
CA ARG A 92 -7.17 37.38 7.24
C ARG A 92 -6.78 38.20 6.02
N SER A 93 -5.89 37.69 5.18
CA SER A 93 -5.26 38.44 4.09
C SER A 93 -6.02 38.31 2.77
N GLY A 94 -6.67 37.17 2.52
CA GLY A 94 -7.30 36.85 1.24
C GLY A 94 -6.36 36.86 0.05
N LYS A 95 -5.03 36.87 0.26
CA LYS A 95 -4.06 37.03 -0.84
C LYS A 95 -4.03 35.77 -1.71
N PRO A 96 -4.05 35.90 -3.05
CA PRO A 96 -4.00 34.75 -3.96
C PRO A 96 -2.78 33.84 -3.73
N ARG A 97 -1.66 34.42 -3.30
CA ARG A 97 -0.42 33.69 -3.00
C ARG A 97 -0.55 32.77 -1.79
N ASP A 98 -1.24 33.23 -0.74
CA ASP A 98 -1.45 32.48 0.50
C ASP A 98 -2.42 31.31 0.24
N LEU A 99 -3.46 31.56 -0.58
CA LEU A 99 -4.37 30.51 -1.06
C LEU A 99 -3.66 29.44 -1.88
N LYS A 100 -2.77 29.83 -2.80
CA LYS A 100 -1.98 28.87 -3.58
C LYS A 100 -1.10 28.00 -2.68
N LEU A 101 -0.41 28.61 -1.70
CA LEU A 101 0.42 27.88 -0.75
C LEU A 101 -0.41 26.87 0.07
N LEU A 102 -1.61 27.26 0.49
CA LEU A 102 -2.54 26.39 1.20
C LEU A 102 -2.99 25.21 0.33
N PHE A 103 -3.38 25.45 -0.93
CA PHE A 103 -3.78 24.38 -1.84
C PHE A 103 -2.62 23.41 -2.13
N GLU A 104 -1.40 23.90 -2.31
CA GLU A 104 -0.22 23.04 -2.49
C GLU A 104 0.06 22.16 -1.26
N LEU A 105 -0.16 22.69 -0.05
CA LEU A 105 -0.07 21.90 1.19
C LEU A 105 -1.16 20.83 1.27
N LEU A 106 -2.41 21.17 0.91
CA LEU A 106 -3.53 20.23 0.93
C LEU A 106 -3.38 19.11 -0.10
N ASP A 107 -2.89 19.43 -1.29
CA ASP A 107 -2.66 18.47 -2.38
C ASP A 107 -1.54 17.48 -2.02
N LYS A 108 -0.41 17.98 -1.49
CA LYS A 108 0.73 17.13 -1.07
C LYS A 108 0.42 16.22 0.11
N HIS A 109 -0.46 16.65 1.02
CA HIS A 109 -0.77 15.90 2.24
C HIS A 109 -2.13 15.19 2.21
N GLY A 110 -2.81 15.18 1.06
CA GLY A 110 -4.05 14.41 0.87
C GLY A 110 -5.23 14.92 1.72
N GLY A 111 -5.27 16.23 2.00
CA GLY A 111 -6.38 16.86 2.74
C GLY A 111 -7.69 16.93 1.94
N ILE A 112 -7.63 16.65 0.62
CA ILE A 112 -8.81 16.45 -0.20
C ILE A 112 -9.13 14.95 -0.16
N PRO A 113 -10.33 14.52 0.27
CA PRO A 113 -10.69 13.11 0.31
C PRO A 113 -10.51 12.49 -1.09
N GLN A 114 -9.48 11.66 -1.24
CA GLN A 114 -9.17 11.00 -2.52
C GLN A 114 -10.33 10.14 -3.04
N GLY A 115 -11.22 9.69 -2.15
CA GLY A 115 -12.45 8.99 -2.50
C GLY A 115 -13.39 9.84 -3.36
N ASP A 116 -13.57 11.12 -3.02
CA ASP A 116 -14.48 12.00 -3.75
C ASP A 116 -13.88 12.42 -5.10
N LEU A 117 -12.56 12.56 -5.16
CA LEU A 117 -11.85 12.94 -6.38
C LEU A 117 -11.84 11.81 -7.42
N ALA A 118 -11.70 10.55 -6.98
CA ALA A 118 -11.80 9.40 -7.88
C ALA A 118 -13.24 9.19 -8.37
N ALA A 119 -14.23 9.34 -7.48
CA ALA A 119 -15.64 9.26 -7.82
C ALA A 119 -16.06 10.39 -8.78
N GLN A 120 -15.60 11.62 -8.55
CA GLN A 120 -15.86 12.76 -9.40
C GLN A 120 -15.18 12.62 -10.76
N LYS A 121 -13.91 12.18 -10.80
CA LYS A 121 -13.23 11.85 -12.06
C LYS A 121 -13.94 10.76 -12.87
N ALA A 122 -14.49 9.74 -12.21
CA ALA A 122 -15.30 8.72 -12.87
C ALA A 122 -16.59 9.33 -13.44
N ALA A 123 -17.32 10.11 -12.65
CA ALA A 123 -18.55 10.78 -13.09
C ALA A 123 -18.32 11.76 -14.26
N ASP A 124 -17.24 12.54 -14.20
CA ASP A 124 -16.86 13.47 -15.26
C ASP A 124 -16.49 12.73 -16.55
N SER A 125 -15.79 11.58 -16.44
CA SER A 125 -15.44 10.74 -17.58
C SER A 125 -16.67 10.13 -18.25
N ASP A 126 -17.63 9.63 -17.45
CA ASP A 126 -18.88 9.06 -17.94
C ASP A 126 -19.71 10.11 -18.69
N TYR A 127 -19.77 11.34 -18.17
CA TYR A 127 -20.44 12.46 -18.84
C TYR A 127 -19.83 12.79 -20.20
N VAL A 128 -18.49 12.85 -20.29
CA VAL A 128 -17.79 13.10 -21.56
C VAL A 128 -18.06 11.99 -22.57
N MET A 129 -18.00 10.72 -22.15
CA MET A 129 -18.28 9.58 -23.02
C MET A 129 -19.72 9.58 -23.54
N GLN A 130 -20.68 9.92 -22.68
CA GLN A 130 -22.08 10.08 -23.08
C GLN A 130 -22.25 11.18 -24.14
N LYS A 131 -21.57 12.32 -23.97
CA LYS A 131 -21.61 13.42 -24.93
C LYS A 131 -20.99 13.05 -26.27
N ILE A 132 -19.87 12.35 -26.26
CA ILE A 132 -19.25 11.84 -27.48
C ILE A 132 -20.21 10.89 -28.21
N GLY A 133 -20.86 9.97 -27.49
CA GLY A 133 -21.89 9.08 -28.05
C GLY A 133 -23.00 9.86 -28.76
N GLN A 134 -23.59 10.86 -28.09
CA GLN A 134 -24.62 11.73 -28.68
C GLN A 134 -24.15 12.47 -29.94
N ILE A 135 -22.89 12.91 -29.98
CA ILE A 135 -22.32 13.58 -31.16
C ILE A 135 -22.18 12.58 -32.31
N VAL A 136 -21.67 11.37 -32.03
CA VAL A 136 -21.49 10.33 -33.04
C VAL A 136 -22.83 9.89 -33.62
N GLU A 137 -23.84 9.64 -32.77
CA GLU A 137 -25.21 9.31 -33.19
C GLU A 137 -25.78 10.36 -34.13
N ARG A 138 -25.67 11.65 -33.78
CA ARG A 138 -26.12 12.75 -34.65
C ARG A 138 -25.35 12.84 -35.96
N THR A 139 -24.05 12.55 -35.94
CA THR A 139 -23.19 12.71 -37.11
C THR A 139 -23.38 11.58 -38.11
N LEU A 140 -23.57 10.36 -37.61
CA LEU A 140 -23.72 9.16 -38.45
C LEU A 140 -25.18 8.84 -38.80
N ASN A 141 -26.13 9.60 -38.25
CA ASN A 141 -27.57 9.41 -38.45
C ASN A 141 -28.02 7.96 -38.18
N ILE A 142 -27.35 7.31 -37.22
CA ILE A 142 -27.64 5.94 -36.80
C ILE A 142 -28.89 6.04 -35.91
N ASP A 143 -29.97 5.38 -36.30
CA ASP A 143 -31.16 5.30 -35.44
C ASP A 143 -30.77 4.54 -34.16
N PRO A 144 -31.07 5.04 -32.96
CA PRO A 144 -30.84 4.28 -31.72
C PRO A 144 -31.46 2.87 -31.74
N LYS A 145 -32.51 2.64 -32.54
CA LYS A 145 -33.07 1.30 -32.77
C LYS A 145 -32.11 0.37 -33.52
N ASP A 146 -31.32 0.91 -34.45
CA ASP A 146 -30.34 0.12 -35.20
C ASP A 146 -29.20 -0.34 -34.28
N VAL A 147 -28.81 0.48 -33.30
CA VAL A 147 -27.80 0.08 -32.30
C VAL A 147 -28.29 -1.09 -31.47
N ALA A 148 -29.53 -1.03 -30.96
CA ALA A 148 -30.12 -2.13 -30.21
C ALA A 148 -30.26 -3.41 -31.06
N LEU A 149 -30.68 -3.25 -32.33
CA LEU A 149 -30.77 -4.36 -33.27
C LEU A 149 -29.40 -4.98 -33.57
N ILE A 150 -28.36 -4.16 -33.75
CA ILE A 150 -26.99 -4.65 -33.95
C ILE A 150 -26.51 -5.44 -32.73
N ASP A 151 -26.79 -4.96 -31.52
CA ASP A 151 -26.44 -5.69 -30.30
C ASP A 151 -27.17 -7.03 -30.18
N ASP A 152 -28.46 -7.07 -30.54
CA ASP A 152 -29.26 -8.30 -30.57
C ASP A 152 -28.73 -9.29 -31.64
N LEU A 153 -28.46 -8.82 -32.87
CA LEU A 153 -27.89 -9.62 -33.95
C LEU A 153 -26.50 -10.15 -33.59
N ASN A 154 -25.65 -9.34 -32.95
CA ASN A 154 -24.36 -9.79 -32.45
C ASN A 154 -24.51 -10.88 -31.39
N ALA A 155 -25.51 -10.78 -30.50
CA ALA A 155 -25.79 -11.80 -29.50
C ALA A 155 -26.28 -13.12 -30.14
N GLU A 156 -27.10 -13.03 -31.19
CA GLU A 156 -27.52 -14.18 -32.00
C GLU A 156 -26.34 -14.81 -32.74
N GLU A 157 -25.46 -14.01 -33.36
CA GLU A 157 -24.25 -14.48 -34.02
C GLU A 157 -23.34 -15.24 -33.03
N VAL A 158 -23.11 -14.67 -31.85
CA VAL A 158 -22.38 -15.34 -30.76
C VAL A 158 -23.02 -16.69 -30.42
N SER A 159 -24.35 -16.72 -30.30
CA SER A 159 -25.09 -17.94 -29.98
C SER A 159 -24.92 -19.00 -31.06
N LEU A 160 -25.01 -18.62 -32.34
CA LEU A 160 -24.82 -19.50 -33.49
C LEU A 160 -23.38 -20.03 -33.56
N VAL A 161 -22.38 -19.15 -33.43
CA VAL A 161 -20.96 -19.53 -33.43
C VAL A 161 -20.64 -20.50 -32.30
N MET A 162 -21.23 -20.30 -31.11
CA MET A 162 -20.95 -21.12 -29.94
C MET A 162 -21.80 -22.39 -29.83
N SER A 163 -22.93 -22.47 -30.53
CA SER A 163 -23.75 -23.67 -30.64
C SER A 163 -23.24 -24.64 -31.72
N CYS A 164 -22.38 -24.18 -32.63
CA CYS A 164 -21.66 -25.06 -33.54
C CYS A 164 -20.73 -26.01 -32.77
N ASN A 165 -21.02 -27.31 -32.82
CA ASN A 165 -20.31 -28.38 -32.11
C ASN A 165 -18.80 -28.43 -32.40
N SER A 166 -18.37 -28.01 -33.59
CA SER A 166 -16.96 -27.96 -33.99
C SER A 166 -16.33 -26.57 -33.79
N CYS A 167 -17.07 -25.51 -34.09
CA CYS A 167 -16.56 -24.14 -34.10
C CYS A 167 -16.27 -23.62 -32.69
N GLY A 168 -17.17 -23.87 -31.73
CA GLY A 168 -17.03 -23.39 -30.36
C GLY A 168 -15.75 -23.90 -29.67
N PRO A 169 -15.50 -25.23 -29.66
CA PRO A 169 -14.27 -25.77 -29.09
C PRO A 169 -13.00 -25.27 -29.77
N GLU A 170 -12.99 -25.14 -31.10
CA GLU A 170 -11.80 -24.70 -31.84
C GLU A 170 -11.48 -23.23 -31.60
N LEU A 171 -12.51 -22.36 -31.53
CA LEU A 171 -12.34 -20.97 -31.14
C LEU A 171 -11.79 -20.84 -29.70
N ARG A 172 -12.29 -21.65 -28.76
CA ARG A 172 -11.77 -21.69 -27.39
C ARG A 172 -10.31 -22.14 -27.34
N ARG A 173 -9.91 -23.13 -28.16
CA ARG A 173 -8.51 -23.56 -28.28
C ARG A 173 -7.64 -22.45 -28.82
N ARG A 174 -8.05 -21.78 -29.89
CA ARG A 174 -7.33 -20.64 -30.45
C ARG A 174 -7.22 -19.47 -29.48
N TRP A 175 -8.22 -19.26 -28.62
CA TRP A 175 -8.14 -18.25 -27.55
C TRP A 175 -7.27 -18.66 -26.37
N ALA A 176 -7.05 -19.95 -26.16
CA ALA A 176 -6.11 -20.48 -25.17
C ALA A 176 -4.66 -20.44 -25.67
N ASP A 177 -4.43 -20.15 -26.96
CA ASP A 177 -3.11 -20.00 -27.53
C ASP A 177 -2.35 -18.84 -26.84
N PRO A 178 -1.09 -19.05 -26.39
CA PRO A 178 -0.29 -17.99 -25.79
C PRO A 178 -0.09 -16.80 -26.74
N GLU A 179 0.01 -17.01 -28.05
CA GLU A 179 0.16 -15.92 -29.02
C GLU A 179 -1.07 -15.02 -29.03
N TYR A 180 -2.26 -15.62 -29.06
CA TYR A 180 -3.52 -14.88 -28.97
C TYR A 180 -3.65 -14.14 -27.63
N THR A 181 -3.19 -14.75 -26.54
CA THR A 181 -3.20 -14.14 -25.21
C THR A 181 -2.33 -12.87 -25.16
N GLU A 182 -1.16 -12.89 -25.78
CA GLU A 182 -0.28 -11.72 -25.86
C GLU A 182 -0.89 -10.61 -26.75
N VAL A 183 -1.49 -10.96 -27.89
CA VAL A 183 -2.23 -10.00 -28.72
C VAL A 183 -3.38 -9.38 -27.94
N ARG A 184 -4.13 -10.18 -27.16
CA ARG A 184 -5.20 -9.70 -26.30
C ARG A 184 -4.70 -8.77 -25.19
N LYS A 185 -3.53 -9.02 -24.60
CA LYS A 185 -2.93 -8.12 -23.59
C LYS A 185 -2.57 -6.76 -24.20
N ARG A 186 -2.10 -6.74 -25.46
CA ARG A 186 -1.71 -5.52 -26.16
C ARG A 186 -2.89 -4.70 -26.68
N HIS A 187 -3.89 -5.36 -27.26
CA HIS A 187 -4.95 -4.69 -28.02
C HIS A 187 -6.36 -4.83 -27.42
N GLY A 188 -6.50 -5.60 -26.34
CA GLY A 188 -7.81 -5.92 -25.74
C GLY A 188 -8.50 -7.11 -26.41
N ALA A 189 -9.61 -7.55 -25.82
CA ALA A 189 -10.40 -8.67 -26.35
C ALA A 189 -11.32 -8.21 -27.50
N THR A 190 -11.46 -9.07 -28.52
CA THR A 190 -12.39 -8.85 -29.63
C THR A 190 -13.84 -8.75 -29.13
N GLY A 191 -14.73 -8.13 -29.91
CA GLY A 191 -16.15 -7.96 -29.55
C GLY A 191 -16.82 -9.30 -29.21
N LEU A 192 -16.63 -10.30 -30.08
CA LEU A 192 -17.10 -11.67 -29.89
C LEU A 192 -16.59 -12.30 -28.59
N HIS A 193 -15.28 -12.18 -28.31
CA HIS A 193 -14.67 -12.71 -27.09
C HIS A 193 -15.25 -12.03 -25.83
N ARG A 194 -15.41 -10.70 -25.86
CA ARG A 194 -16.05 -9.95 -24.74
C ARG A 194 -17.49 -10.40 -24.50
N GLN A 195 -18.28 -10.52 -25.55
CA GLN A 195 -19.68 -10.94 -25.45
C GLN A 195 -19.81 -12.35 -24.85
N ILE A 196 -18.91 -13.27 -25.21
CA ILE A 196 -18.88 -14.63 -24.64
C ILE A 196 -18.48 -14.62 -23.16
N LEU A 197 -17.42 -13.91 -22.78
CA LEU A 197 -17.02 -13.81 -21.36
C LEU A 197 -18.11 -13.19 -20.49
N ASN A 198 -18.77 -12.14 -21.00
CA ASN A 198 -19.88 -11.48 -20.32
C ASN A 198 -21.09 -12.43 -20.19
N GLY A 199 -21.38 -13.22 -21.22
CA GLY A 199 -22.42 -14.24 -21.21
C GLY A 199 -22.17 -15.36 -20.21
N GLU A 200 -20.94 -15.89 -20.14
CA GLU A 200 -20.54 -16.91 -19.15
C GLU A 200 -20.64 -16.37 -17.72
N THR A 201 -20.25 -15.11 -17.51
CA THR A 201 -20.33 -14.44 -16.20
C THR A 201 -21.80 -14.29 -15.76
N LYS A 202 -22.70 -13.86 -16.65
CA LYS A 202 -24.14 -13.78 -16.38
C LYS A 202 -24.75 -15.16 -16.08
N ARG A 203 -24.34 -16.22 -16.78
CA ARG A 203 -24.80 -17.60 -16.51
C ARG A 203 -24.31 -18.09 -15.14
N LYS A 204 -23.05 -17.85 -14.78
CA LYS A 204 -22.50 -18.18 -13.45
C LYS A 204 -23.28 -17.47 -12.34
N LEU A 205 -23.56 -16.18 -12.50
CA LEU A 205 -24.37 -15.40 -11.55
C LEU A 205 -25.80 -15.94 -11.41
N ARG A 206 -26.46 -16.34 -12.49
CA ARG A 206 -27.79 -16.99 -12.41
C ARG A 206 -27.77 -18.37 -11.75
N SER A 207 -26.68 -19.13 -11.94
CA SER A 207 -26.52 -20.44 -11.31
C SER A 207 -26.19 -20.37 -9.82
N TYR A 208 -25.63 -19.25 -9.36
CA TYR A 208 -25.37 -18.99 -7.94
C TYR A 208 -26.69 -18.65 -7.24
N ARG A 209 -27.43 -19.67 -6.79
CA ARG A 209 -28.48 -19.46 -5.78
C ARG A 209 -27.77 -19.14 -4.46
N PRO A 210 -27.92 -17.93 -3.89
CA PRO A 210 -27.41 -17.66 -2.55
C PRO A 210 -28.03 -18.70 -1.62
N GLY A 211 -27.18 -19.51 -0.99
CA GLY A 211 -27.63 -20.57 -0.10
C GLY A 211 -28.61 -19.99 0.91
N LYS A 212 -29.81 -20.58 0.98
CA LYS A 212 -30.76 -20.32 2.08
C LYS A 212 -29.98 -20.50 3.37
N LEU A 213 -29.64 -19.39 4.02
CA LEU A 213 -29.21 -19.36 5.41
C LEU A 213 -30.33 -20.05 6.19
N ARG A 214 -30.11 -21.31 6.55
CA ARG A 214 -30.97 -22.03 7.50
C ARG A 214 -30.83 -21.26 8.80
N SER A 215 -31.88 -20.53 9.18
CA SER A 215 -32.03 -20.09 10.55
C SER A 215 -32.36 -21.33 11.38
N GLU A 216 -31.35 -21.91 12.02
CA GLU A 216 -31.59 -22.78 13.17
C GLU A 216 -32.14 -21.89 14.29
N LYS A 217 -33.38 -22.20 14.69
CA LYS A 217 -34.02 -21.75 15.92
C LYS A 217 -33.93 -22.87 16.93
#